data_AF-A0A914ILH9-F1
#
_entry.id   AF-A0A914ILH9-F1
#
_cell.length_a   1.000
_cell.length_b   1.000
_cell.length_c   1.000
_cell.angle_alpha   90.00
_cell.angle_beta   90.00
_cell.angle_gamma   90.00
#
_symmetry.space_group_name_H-M   'P 1'
#
loop_
_entity.id
_entity.type
_entity.pdbx_description
1 polymer ?
#
loop_
_entity_poly.entity_id
_entity_poly.type
_entity_poly.pdbx_seq_one_letter_code
_entity_poly.pdbx_strand_id
1 'polypeptide(L)'
;MLNENRDLNLVEQDAKVQQLLAKLDDESRIKYELWISELKEIENERSQKLKDLMLRLTPESQQALTRILLVQQSETLTSEQKLKRLDELNKDLPDSVKNEIADQLERHIMLRKFLQSRSY
;
A
#
# COMPACT_ATOMS: atom_id res chain seq x y z
N MET A 1 18.92 -14.56 14.01
CA MET A 1 18.49 -15.23 12.76
C MET A 1 17.41 -14.47 11.97
N LEU A 2 17.12 -13.19 12.25
CA LEU A 2 16.12 -12.41 11.48
C LEU A 2 16.70 -11.66 10.26
N ASN A 3 18.02 -11.66 10.07
CA ASN A 3 18.70 -10.91 9.01
C ASN A 3 18.88 -11.69 7.69
N GLU A 4 18.62 -13.00 7.64
CA GLU A 4 18.89 -13.83 6.45
C GLU A 4 17.74 -13.87 5.43
N ASN A 5 16.53 -13.39 5.78
CA ASN A 5 15.37 -13.42 4.88
C ASN A 5 15.17 -12.13 4.08
N ARG A 6 16.00 -11.10 4.28
CA ARG A 6 15.85 -9.80 3.59
C ARG A 6 16.14 -9.89 2.09
N ASP A 7 16.93 -10.88 1.68
CA ASP A 7 17.42 -11.02 0.29
C ASP A 7 16.68 -12.11 -0.51
N LEU A 8 15.73 -12.82 0.10
CA LEU A 8 14.93 -13.84 -0.60
C LEU A 8 13.92 -13.16 -1.52
N ASN A 9 13.77 -13.69 -2.74
CA ASN A 9 12.69 -13.24 -3.63
C ASN A 9 11.33 -13.72 -3.12
N LEU A 10 10.23 -13.12 -3.60
CA LEU A 10 8.87 -13.42 -3.15
C LEU A 10 8.51 -14.91 -3.20
N VAL A 11 9.00 -15.64 -4.21
CA VAL A 11 8.72 -17.08 -4.38
C VAL A 11 9.45 -17.90 -3.31
N GLU A 12 10.69 -17.53 -3.00
CA GLU A 12 11.50 -18.18 -1.96
C GLU A 12 10.97 -17.89 -0.55
N GLN A 13 10.49 -16.67 -0.32
CA GLN A 13 9.83 -16.30 0.93
C GLN A 13 8.54 -17.10 1.11
N ASP A 14 7.72 -17.21 0.07
CA ASP A 14 6.46 -17.98 0.12
C ASP A 14 6.73 -19.46 0.39
N ALA A 15 7.68 -20.07 -0.32
CA ALA A 15 8.07 -21.47 -0.08
C ALA A 15 8.56 -21.70 1.36
N LYS A 16 9.30 -20.75 1.94
CA LYS A 16 9.79 -20.83 3.32
C LYS A 16 8.65 -20.69 4.34
N VAL A 17 7.70 -19.80 4.08
CA VAL A 17 6.47 -19.66 4.88
C VAL A 17 5.68 -20.97 4.85
N GLN A 18 5.46 -21.56 3.67
CA GLN A 18 4.77 -22.87 3.56
C GLN A 18 5.48 -23.98 4.34
N GLN A 19 6.82 -24.02 4.32
CA GLN A 19 7.59 -24.98 5.11
C GLN A 19 7.46 -24.75 6.63
N LEU A 20 7.31 -23.50 7.08
CA LEU A 20 7.06 -23.19 8.48
C LEU A 20 5.63 -23.58 8.88
N LEU A 21 4.64 -23.30 8.02
CA LEU A 21 3.24 -23.68 8.24
C LEU A 21 3.03 -25.20 8.31
N ALA A 22 3.79 -25.96 7.52
CA ALA A 22 3.77 -27.43 7.56
C ALA A 22 4.31 -28.01 8.88
N LYS A 23 5.07 -27.23 9.65
CA LYS A 23 5.59 -27.62 10.97
C LYS A 23 4.71 -27.17 12.14
N LEU A 24 3.69 -26.36 11.88
CA LEU A 24 2.75 -25.91 12.89
C LEU A 24 1.72 -27.00 13.19
N ASP A 25 1.27 -27.03 14.44
CA ASP A 25 0.08 -27.76 14.86
C ASP A 25 -1.18 -27.17 14.19
N ASP A 26 -2.25 -27.95 14.16
CA ASP A 26 -3.47 -27.59 13.44
C ASP A 26 -4.14 -26.32 14.00
N GLU A 27 -4.04 -26.05 15.31
CA GLU A 27 -4.60 -24.84 15.91
C GLU A 27 -3.83 -23.58 15.45
N SER A 28 -2.50 -23.65 15.46
CA SER A 28 -1.64 -22.57 14.97
C SER A 28 -1.81 -22.32 13.47
N ARG A 29 -2.02 -23.38 12.68
CA ARG A 29 -2.29 -23.27 11.23
C ARG A 29 -3.62 -22.57 10.95
N ILE A 30 -4.68 -22.95 11.66
CA ILE A 30 -6.01 -22.31 11.54
C ILE A 30 -5.93 -20.81 11.89
N LYS A 31 -5.21 -20.45 12.97
CA LYS A 31 -5.00 -19.04 13.34
C LYS A 31 -4.27 -18.25 12.24
N TYR A 32 -3.26 -18.86 11.61
CA TYR A 32 -2.56 -18.23 10.49
C TYR A 32 -3.47 -18.04 9.27
N GLU A 33 -4.26 -19.05 8.90
CA GLU A 33 -5.20 -18.96 7.77
C GLU A 33 -6.26 -17.88 7.99
N LEU A 34 -6.81 -17.79 9.20
CA LEU A 34 -7.73 -16.71 9.59
C LEU A 34 -7.06 -15.34 9.46
N TRP A 35 -5.86 -15.18 9.99
CA TRP A 35 -5.12 -13.92 9.88
C TRP A 35 -4.83 -13.52 8.42
N ILE A 36 -4.44 -14.45 7.56
CA ILE A 36 -4.26 -14.19 6.12
C ILE A 36 -5.59 -13.80 5.46
N SER A 37 -6.70 -14.43 5.83
CA SER A 37 -8.02 -14.07 5.32
C SER A 37 -8.40 -12.64 5.72
N GLU A 38 -8.21 -12.28 6.99
CA GLU A 38 -8.45 -10.91 7.48
C GLU A 38 -7.59 -9.88 6.75
N LEU A 39 -6.30 -10.17 6.54
CA LEU A 39 -5.41 -9.29 5.78
C LEU A 39 -5.88 -9.09 4.33
N LYS A 40 -6.33 -10.15 3.67
CA LYS A 40 -6.90 -10.07 2.31
C LYS A 40 -8.17 -9.23 2.28
N GLU A 41 -9.03 -9.37 3.28
CA GLU A 41 -10.26 -8.58 3.39
C GLU A 41 -9.95 -7.10 3.57
N ILE A 42 -9.01 -6.76 4.46
CA ILE A 42 -8.52 -5.38 4.66
C ILE A 42 -7.95 -4.81 3.35
N GLU A 43 -7.18 -5.59 2.61
CA GLU A 43 -6.62 -5.18 1.31
C GLU A 43 -7.70 -4.98 0.24
N ASN A 44 -8.72 -5.83 0.21
CA ASN A 44 -9.86 -5.69 -0.68
C ASN A 44 -10.67 -4.45 -0.35
N GLU A 45 -11.00 -4.22 0.92
CA GLU A 45 -11.69 -3.01 1.36
C GLU A 45 -10.93 -1.75 0.97
N ARG A 46 -9.61 -1.75 1.18
CA ARG A 46 -8.73 -0.63 0.80
C ARG A 46 -8.81 -0.38 -0.70
N SER A 47 -8.70 -1.44 -1.51
CA SER A 47 -8.76 -1.35 -2.96
C SER A 47 -10.12 -0.85 -3.45
N GLN A 48 -11.20 -1.27 -2.80
CA GLN A 48 -12.54 -0.79 -3.12
C GLN A 48 -12.72 0.69 -2.78
N LYS A 49 -12.32 1.12 -1.58
CA LYS A 49 -12.36 2.53 -1.16
C LYS A 49 -11.54 3.42 -2.10
N LEU A 50 -10.41 2.93 -2.59
CA LEU A 50 -9.57 3.65 -3.54
C LEU A 50 -10.23 3.76 -4.92
N LYS A 51 -10.90 2.71 -5.41
CA LYS A 51 -11.72 2.76 -6.64
C LYS A 51 -12.86 3.76 -6.50
N ASP A 52 -13.59 3.72 -5.39
CA ASP A 52 -14.71 4.63 -5.14
C ASP A 52 -14.25 6.09 -5.07
N LEU A 53 -13.07 6.33 -4.46
CA LEU A 53 -12.44 7.65 -4.44
C LEU A 53 -12.05 8.10 -5.84
N MET A 54 -11.40 7.25 -6.62
CA MET A 54 -11.03 7.55 -8.01
C MET A 54 -12.23 7.97 -8.85
N LEU A 55 -13.38 7.29 -8.69
CA LEU A 55 -14.61 7.62 -9.42
C LEU A 55 -15.19 9.00 -9.07
N ARG A 56 -14.84 9.56 -7.91
CA ARG A 56 -15.32 10.87 -7.44
C ARG A 56 -14.41 12.03 -7.82
N LEU A 57 -13.19 11.72 -8.24
CA LEU A 57 -12.20 12.72 -8.63
C LEU A 57 -12.40 13.15 -10.09
N THR A 58 -12.06 14.41 -10.38
CA THR A 58 -11.85 14.87 -11.76
C THR A 58 -10.78 14.04 -12.48
N PRO A 59 -10.79 13.96 -13.83
CA PRO A 59 -9.79 13.21 -14.58
C PRO A 59 -8.34 13.62 -14.27
N GLU A 60 -8.11 14.91 -14.03
CA GLU A 60 -6.80 15.45 -13.66
C GLU A 60 -6.36 14.97 -12.27
N SER A 61 -7.26 15.01 -11.29
CA SER A 61 -7.02 14.49 -9.94
C SER A 61 -6.85 12.97 -9.92
N GLN A 62 -7.57 12.23 -10.76
CA GLN A 62 -7.37 10.79 -10.93
C GLN A 62 -5.95 10.48 -11.46
N GLN A 63 -5.48 11.20 -12.47
CA GLN A 63 -4.14 11.02 -13.01
C GLN A 63 -3.07 11.35 -11.95
N ALA A 64 -3.25 12.44 -11.23
CA ALA A 64 -2.36 12.86 -10.16
C ALA A 64 -2.29 11.80 -9.05
N LEU A 65 -3.44 11.32 -8.56
CA LEU A 65 -3.49 10.29 -7.53
C LEU A 65 -2.88 8.96 -8.00
N THR A 66 -3.10 8.59 -9.26
CA THR A 66 -2.48 7.40 -9.86
C THR A 66 -0.95 7.49 -9.84
N ARG A 67 -0.39 8.65 -10.20
CA ARG A 67 1.08 8.88 -10.15
C ARG A 67 1.61 8.79 -8.72
N ILE A 68 0.90 9.36 -7.75
CA ILE A 68 1.25 9.26 -6.33
C ILE A 68 1.29 7.79 -5.89
N LEU A 69 0.28 7.00 -6.26
CA LEU A 69 0.20 5.58 -5.92
C LEU A 69 1.35 4.77 -6.56
N LEU A 70 1.70 5.04 -7.81
CA LEU A 70 2.81 4.37 -8.48
C LEU A 70 4.15 4.63 -7.77
N VAL A 71 4.39 5.86 -7.32
CA VAL A 71 5.60 6.19 -6.55
C VAL A 71 5.61 5.47 -5.21
N GLN A 72 4.48 5.49 -4.49
CA GLN A 72 4.35 4.84 -3.18
C GLN A 72 4.49 3.32 -3.25
N GLN A 73 3.98 2.70 -4.31
CA GLN A 73 4.02 1.26 -4.55
C GLN A 73 5.34 0.78 -5.16
N SER A 74 6.20 1.68 -5.65
CA SER A 74 7.48 1.29 -6.23
C SER A 74 8.37 0.57 -5.21
N GLU A 75 8.79 -0.64 -5.54
CA GLU A 75 9.72 -1.44 -4.74
C GLU A 75 11.19 -1.08 -5.02
N THR A 76 11.44 -0.40 -6.14
CA THR A 76 12.80 -0.02 -6.56
C THR A 76 13.25 1.33 -5.99
N LEU A 77 12.32 2.14 -5.47
CA LEU A 77 12.62 3.43 -4.86
C LEU A 77 12.80 3.30 -3.35
N THR A 78 13.89 3.86 -2.85
CA THR A 78 14.11 4.09 -1.41
C THR A 78 13.12 5.14 -0.88
N SER A 79 12.91 5.17 0.45
CA SER A 79 12.02 6.15 1.09
C SER A 79 12.39 7.60 0.76
N GLU A 80 13.68 7.93 0.71
CA GLU A 80 14.17 9.27 0.32
C GLU A 80 13.85 9.60 -1.15
N GLN A 81 14.05 8.64 -2.05
CA GLN A 81 13.71 8.82 -3.46
C GLN A 81 12.20 8.97 -3.67
N LYS A 82 11.38 8.24 -2.92
CA LYS A 82 9.91 8.40 -2.94
C LYS A 82 9.51 9.80 -2.49
N LEU A 83 10.05 10.28 -1.37
CA LEU A 83 9.79 11.64 -0.88
C LEU A 83 10.15 12.69 -1.93
N LYS A 84 11.35 12.61 -2.51
CA LYS A 84 11.78 13.54 -3.57
C LYS A 84 10.83 13.51 -4.77
N ARG A 85 10.40 12.32 -5.21
CA ARG A 85 9.52 12.16 -6.36
C ARG A 85 8.10 12.67 -6.08
N LEU A 86 7.61 12.50 -4.85
CA LEU A 86 6.33 13.05 -4.42
C LEU A 86 6.38 14.57 -4.30
N ASP A 87 7.49 15.13 -3.82
CA ASP A 87 7.69 16.58 -3.78
C ASP A 87 7.74 17.21 -5.18
N GLU A 88 8.40 16.55 -6.14
CA GLU A 88 8.38 16.96 -7.55
C GLU A 88 6.95 16.95 -8.10
N LEU A 89 6.21 15.85 -7.90
CA LEU A 89 4.80 15.77 -8.31
C LEU A 89 3.95 16.86 -7.65
N ASN A 90 4.15 17.13 -6.35
CA ASN A 90 3.38 18.13 -5.63
C ASN A 90 3.64 19.55 -6.15
N LYS A 91 4.87 19.87 -6.59
CA LYS A 91 5.17 21.19 -7.17
C LYS A 91 4.45 21.42 -8.50
N ASP A 92 4.30 20.37 -9.30
CA ASP A 92 3.71 20.45 -10.64
C ASP A 92 2.17 20.41 -10.63
N LEU A 93 1.54 20.06 -9.51
CA LEU A 93 0.09 19.96 -9.41
C LEU A 93 -0.58 21.33 -9.14
N PRO A 94 -1.69 21.65 -9.85
CA PRO A 94 -2.53 22.78 -9.50
C PRO A 94 -3.12 22.64 -8.09
N ASP A 95 -3.30 23.76 -7.39
CA ASP A 95 -3.85 23.73 -6.03
C ASP A 95 -5.29 23.22 -5.99
N SER A 96 -6.07 23.40 -7.06
CA SER A 96 -7.40 22.79 -7.21
C SER A 96 -7.36 21.26 -7.13
N VAL A 97 -6.40 20.64 -7.81
CA VAL A 97 -6.19 19.18 -7.81
C VAL A 97 -5.71 18.70 -6.45
N LYS A 98 -4.76 19.42 -5.82
CA LYS A 98 -4.29 19.09 -4.46
C LYS A 98 -5.41 19.12 -3.45
N ASN A 99 -6.23 20.17 -3.48
CA ASN A 99 -7.33 20.35 -2.54
C ASN A 99 -8.43 19.31 -2.76
N GLU A 100 -8.75 18.96 -4.01
CA GLU A 100 -9.72 17.91 -4.31
C GLU A 100 -9.25 16.55 -3.78
N ILE A 101 -7.99 16.19 -4.04
CA ILE A 101 -7.40 14.94 -3.53
C ILE A 101 -7.38 14.95 -2.00
N ALA A 102 -6.97 16.06 -1.37
CA ALA A 102 -6.92 16.18 0.08
C ALA A 102 -8.31 16.04 0.73
N ASP A 103 -9.32 16.73 0.22
CA ASP A 103 -10.70 16.66 0.74
C ASP A 103 -11.28 15.24 0.61
N GLN A 104 -11.03 14.56 -0.51
CA GLN A 104 -11.46 13.17 -0.66
C GLN A 104 -10.70 12.23 0.27
N LEU A 105 -9.39 12.43 0.47
CA LEU A 105 -8.60 11.59 1.38
C LEU A 105 -8.94 11.82 2.86
N GLU A 106 -9.28 13.04 3.27
CA GLU A 106 -9.70 13.33 4.65
C GLU A 106 -11.00 12.60 5.03
N ARG A 107 -11.90 12.44 4.06
CA ARG A 107 -13.12 11.64 4.22
C ARG A 107 -12.82 10.14 4.41
N HIS A 108 -11.59 9.70 4.18
CA HIS A 108 -11.14 8.31 4.29
C HIS A 108 -9.89 8.16 5.18
N ILE A 109 -10.07 8.17 6.51
CA ILE A 109 -9.00 8.07 7.52
C ILE A 109 -8.00 6.92 7.27
N MET A 110 -8.47 5.74 6.84
CA MET A 110 -7.59 4.61 6.49
C MET A 110 -6.67 4.91 5.30
N LEU A 111 -7.19 5.55 4.25
CA LEU A 111 -6.42 5.87 3.06
C LEU A 111 -5.38 6.95 3.35
N ARG A 112 -5.74 7.94 4.18
CA ARG A 112 -4.79 8.95 4.68
C ARG A 112 -3.62 8.32 5.42
N LYS A 113 -3.90 7.40 6.37
CA LYS A 113 -2.84 6.70 7.12
C LYS A 113 -1.96 5.86 6.19
N PHE A 114 -2.53 5.18 5.19
CA PHE A 114 -1.77 4.38 4.23
C PHE A 114 -0.79 5.21 3.38
N LEU A 115 -1.22 6.38 2.90
CA LEU A 115 -0.35 7.27 2.12
C LEU A 115 0.75 7.91 2.98
N GLN A 116 0.55 7.99 4.29
CA GLN A 116 1.52 8.55 5.24
C GLN A 116 2.45 7.50 5.85
N SER A 117 2.03 6.24 5.97
CA SER A 117 2.76 5.21 6.74
C SER A 117 3.93 4.56 6.00
N ARG A 118 4.09 4.79 4.69
CA ARG A 118 5.22 4.28 3.88
C ARG A 118 6.37 5.27 3.70
N SER A 119 6.36 6.38 4.43
CA SER A 119 7.45 7.39 4.45
C SER A 119 8.50 7.17 5.54
N TYR A 120 8.56 5.99 6.17
CA TYR A 120 9.57 5.62 7.18
C TYR A 120 10.50 4.52 6.66
#